data_AF-M7TGB7-F1
#
_entry.id   AF-M7TGB7-F1
#
_cell.length_a   1.000
_cell.length_b   1.000
_cell.length_c   1.000
_cell.angle_alpha   90.00
_cell.angle_beta   90.00
_cell.angle_gamma   90.00
#
_symmetry.space_group_name_H-M   'P 1'
#
loop_
_entity.id
_entity.type
_entity.pdbx_description
1 polymer ?
#
loop_
_entity_poly.entity_id
_entity_poly.type
_entity_poly.pdbx_seq_one_letter_code
_entity_poly.pdbx_strand_id
1 'polypeptide(L)'
;MFTIKTFAFILAAATAATALPTATTPDGSGSNGPTGTEAAPGSGTTHIVATGKGGVLDFQPGNIAALPGDVVEFHFAPRNHSVVQSSFEAPCVQLADGGFNSGFEFAVPDDDDDDDGQVQSERVYRITVVDAKPIWFFCGQGNHCNQGMVGVINANTDTPNTFDRYRDAAVKPGVVTQLLEPTGGNLGAAAADNTRFNDGL
;
A
#
# COMPACT_ATOMS: atom_id res chain seq x y z
N MET A 1 -39.99 -52.99 40.42
CA MET A 1 -41.42 -52.71 40.19
C MET A 1 -41.71 -51.28 40.63
N PHE A 2 -42.44 -50.54 39.79
CA PHE A 2 -42.95 -49.16 39.95
C PHE A 2 -41.92 -48.03 39.83
N THR A 3 -42.19 -46.87 39.22
CA THR A 3 -43.18 -46.40 38.23
C THR A 3 -42.69 -44.99 37.85
N ILE A 4 -42.66 -44.68 36.56
CA ILE A 4 -42.42 -43.32 36.06
C ILE A 4 -43.63 -42.45 36.40
N LYS A 5 -43.39 -41.27 36.99
CA LYS A 5 -44.39 -40.19 37.05
C LYS A 5 -43.74 -38.85 36.72
N THR A 6 -44.01 -38.39 35.51
CA THR A 6 -43.72 -37.06 34.98
C THR A 6 -44.45 -35.99 35.78
N PHE A 7 -43.82 -34.86 36.12
CA PHE A 7 -44.53 -33.62 36.44
C PHE A 7 -43.76 -32.37 36.00
N ALA A 8 -44.36 -31.70 35.00
CA ALA A 8 -44.50 -30.27 34.73
C ALA A 8 -43.37 -29.28 35.11
N PHE A 9 -42.78 -28.69 34.08
CA PHE A 9 -42.06 -27.42 34.12
C PHE A 9 -43.03 -26.24 34.33
N ILE A 10 -42.77 -25.40 35.34
CA ILE A 10 -43.40 -24.08 35.49
C ILE A 10 -42.36 -23.01 35.17
N LEU A 11 -42.67 -22.23 34.13
CA LEU A 11 -41.90 -21.08 33.65
C LEU A 11 -42.25 -19.87 34.51
N ALA A 12 -41.26 -19.30 35.21
CA ALA A 12 -41.40 -18.02 35.89
C ALA A 12 -40.74 -16.93 35.04
N ALA A 13 -41.56 -16.05 34.44
CA ALA A 13 -41.10 -14.85 33.76
C ALA A 13 -40.96 -13.72 34.79
N ALA A 14 -39.75 -13.18 34.92
CA ALA A 14 -39.49 -11.98 35.71
C ALA A 14 -39.51 -10.75 34.80
N THR A 15 -40.51 -9.88 35.00
CA THR A 15 -40.59 -8.55 34.39
C THR A 15 -39.75 -7.56 35.20
N ALA A 16 -38.66 -7.06 34.61
CA ALA A 16 -37.97 -5.88 35.10
C ALA A 16 -38.30 -4.70 34.17
N ALA A 17 -38.99 -3.71 34.71
CA ALA A 17 -39.21 -2.42 34.06
C ALA A 17 -38.04 -1.49 34.41
N THR A 18 -37.41 -0.91 33.38
CA THR A 18 -36.48 0.21 33.54
C THR A 18 -36.84 1.32 32.56
N ALA A 19 -36.80 2.54 33.09
CA ALA A 19 -37.29 3.79 32.55
C ALA A 19 -36.81 4.16 31.14
N LEU A 20 -37.69 4.87 30.41
CA LEU A 20 -37.39 5.60 29.18
C LEU A 20 -36.59 6.88 29.50
N PRO A 21 -35.51 7.17 28.74
CA PRO A 21 -35.11 8.54 28.50
C PRO A 21 -35.56 9.01 27.10
N THR A 22 -36.13 10.20 27.12
CA THR A 22 -36.52 11.10 26.05
C THR A 22 -35.56 11.14 24.86
N ALA A 23 -36.12 11.08 23.65
CA ALA A 23 -35.44 11.32 22.40
C ALA A 23 -35.04 12.80 22.27
N THR A 24 -33.74 13.04 22.07
CA THR A 24 -33.23 14.29 21.50
C THR A 24 -32.37 13.92 20.30
N THR A 25 -32.87 14.18 19.11
CA THR A 25 -32.07 14.20 17.87
C THR A 25 -31.12 15.39 17.90
N PRO A 26 -29.87 15.19 17.50
CA PRO A 26 -29.35 16.01 16.41
C PRO A 26 -28.90 15.12 15.25
N ASP A 27 -29.38 15.53 14.08
CA ASP A 27 -28.85 15.19 12.77
C ASP A 27 -27.33 15.45 12.72
N GLY A 28 -26.60 14.56 12.04
CA GLY A 28 -25.15 14.57 12.00
C GLY A 28 -24.57 13.24 11.56
N SER A 29 -24.73 12.94 10.28
CA SER A 29 -23.99 11.88 9.58
C SER A 29 -22.49 11.99 9.86
N GLY A 30 -21.93 11.02 10.58
CA GLY A 30 -20.51 10.90 10.87
C GLY A 30 -20.11 9.44 10.78
N SER A 31 -19.59 9.04 9.62
CA SER A 31 -18.99 7.73 9.39
C SER A 31 -17.76 7.56 10.29
N ASN A 32 -17.81 6.63 11.23
CA ASN A 32 -16.63 6.15 11.96
C ASN A 32 -15.82 5.23 11.02
N GLY A 33 -15.01 5.84 10.15
CA GLY A 33 -13.88 5.16 9.50
C GLY A 33 -12.71 5.01 10.48
N PRO A 34 -11.81 4.03 10.29
CA PRO A 34 -10.66 3.86 11.16
C PRO A 34 -9.76 5.09 11.01
N THR A 35 -9.58 5.81 12.10
CA THR A 35 -8.58 6.88 12.23
C THR A 35 -7.19 6.26 12.16
N GLY A 36 -6.70 6.03 10.95
CA GLY A 36 -5.27 6.18 10.70
C GLY A 36 -4.94 7.64 10.92
N THR A 37 -4.04 7.94 11.85
CA THR A 37 -3.46 9.27 11.97
C THR A 37 -2.75 9.56 10.66
N GLU A 38 -3.43 10.25 9.75
CA GLU A 38 -2.83 10.82 8.55
C GLU A 38 -1.77 11.80 9.04
N ALA A 39 -0.50 11.41 8.95
CA ALA A 39 0.60 12.33 9.17
C ALA A 39 0.39 13.47 8.17
N ALA A 40 0.18 14.69 8.68
CA ALA A 40 0.14 15.89 7.86
C ALA A 40 1.37 15.88 6.94
N PRO A 41 1.24 16.28 5.66
CA PRO A 41 2.38 16.31 4.75
C PRO A 41 3.48 17.13 5.43
N GLY A 42 4.59 16.47 5.74
CA GLY A 42 5.75 17.12 6.33
C GLY A 42 6.22 18.22 5.40
N SER A 43 6.92 19.23 5.94
CA SER A 43 7.61 20.26 5.15
C SER A 43 8.75 19.71 4.27
N GLY A 44 8.82 18.39 4.06
CA GLY A 44 9.86 17.71 3.30
C GLY A 44 9.61 17.79 1.79
N THR A 45 10.64 17.41 1.04
CA THR A 45 10.62 17.37 -0.42
C THR A 45 9.81 16.17 -0.91
N THR A 46 9.05 16.34 -1.99
CA THR A 46 8.42 15.22 -2.69
C THR A 46 9.36 14.67 -3.76
N HIS A 47 9.68 13.38 -3.67
CA HIS A 47 10.41 12.61 -4.66
C HIS A 47 9.41 11.83 -5.50
N ILE A 48 9.41 12.04 -6.82
CA ILE A 48 8.52 11.33 -7.73
C ILE A 48 9.20 10.05 -8.23
N VAL A 49 8.44 8.95 -8.25
CA VAL A 49 8.89 7.66 -8.78
C VAL A 49 7.86 7.16 -9.79
N ALA A 50 8.26 7.06 -11.05
CA ALA A 50 7.46 6.40 -12.06
C ALA A 50 7.60 4.88 -11.92
N THR A 51 6.47 4.18 -12.05
CA THR A 51 6.36 2.73 -11.89
C THR A 51 5.85 2.15 -13.20
N GLY A 52 6.74 1.48 -13.95
CA GLY A 52 6.40 0.87 -15.23
C GLY A 52 6.38 1.80 -16.44
N LYS A 53 6.83 3.07 -16.29
CA LYS A 53 6.90 4.06 -17.38
C LYS A 53 7.72 3.51 -18.55
N GLY A 54 7.24 3.69 -19.78
CA GLY A 54 7.91 3.15 -20.96
C GLY A 54 7.56 1.68 -21.26
N GLY A 55 6.60 1.10 -20.54
CA GLY A 55 6.24 -0.32 -20.67
C GLY A 55 7.31 -1.29 -20.15
N VAL A 56 8.26 -0.81 -19.34
CA VAL A 56 9.36 -1.60 -18.77
C VAL A 56 9.06 -2.05 -17.33
N LEU A 57 9.81 -3.03 -16.83
CA LEU A 57 9.61 -3.58 -15.49
C LEU A 57 10.59 -2.96 -14.48
N ASP A 58 10.44 -1.67 -14.22
CA ASP A 58 11.30 -0.92 -13.30
C ASP A 58 10.55 0.17 -12.50
N PHE A 59 11.30 0.74 -11.55
CA PHE A 59 10.97 1.99 -10.87
C PHE A 59 11.97 3.05 -11.32
N GLN A 60 11.50 4.25 -11.62
CA GLN A 60 12.29 5.34 -12.18
C GLN A 60 12.09 6.62 -11.34
N PRO A 61 13.07 7.04 -10.51
CA PRO A 61 14.29 6.33 -10.17
C PRO A 61 14.06 5.13 -9.24
N GLY A 62 14.90 4.10 -9.36
CA GLY A 62 14.85 2.91 -8.49
C GLY A 62 15.70 3.01 -7.21
N ASN A 63 16.53 4.05 -7.08
CA ASN A 63 17.36 4.31 -5.91
C ASN A 63 17.25 5.79 -5.53
N ILE A 64 16.61 6.05 -4.39
CA ILE A 64 16.18 7.37 -3.96
C ILE A 64 16.93 7.77 -2.69
N ALA A 65 17.41 9.00 -2.61
CA ALA A 65 17.94 9.59 -1.38
C ALA A 65 16.93 10.61 -0.86
N ALA A 66 16.43 10.40 0.36
CA ALA A 66 15.37 11.21 0.96
C ALA A 66 15.64 11.45 2.46
N LEU A 67 15.29 12.63 2.95
CA LEU A 67 15.43 12.99 4.36
C LEU A 67 14.17 12.62 5.15
N PRO A 68 14.28 12.43 6.49
CA PRO A 68 13.11 12.30 7.34
C PRO A 68 12.15 13.49 7.15
N GLY A 69 10.88 13.21 6.89
CA GLY A 69 9.84 14.19 6.56
C GLY A 69 9.57 14.36 5.07
N ASP A 70 10.46 13.88 4.19
CA ASP A 70 10.22 13.83 2.74
C ASP A 70 9.09 12.84 2.40
N VAL A 71 8.49 13.03 1.24
CA VAL A 71 7.47 12.14 0.68
C VAL A 71 8.03 11.48 -0.57
N VAL A 72 7.87 10.17 -0.69
CA VAL A 72 8.07 9.46 -1.96
C VAL A 72 6.70 9.16 -2.55
N GLU A 73 6.45 9.69 -3.74
CA GLU A 73 5.18 9.63 -4.45
C GLU A 73 5.34 8.77 -5.71
N PHE A 74 4.64 7.64 -5.73
CA PHE A 74 4.68 6.66 -6.80
C PHE A 74 3.54 6.89 -7.79
N HIS A 75 3.91 7.02 -9.06
CA HIS A 75 3.02 7.17 -10.20
C HIS A 75 3.05 5.90 -11.03
N PHE A 76 1.89 5.40 -11.45
CA PHE A 76 1.75 4.08 -12.05
C PHE A 76 1.38 4.18 -13.52
N ALA A 77 2.15 3.53 -14.39
CA ALA A 77 1.86 3.37 -15.80
C ALA A 77 0.75 2.33 -16.05
N PRO A 78 0.26 2.19 -17.30
CA PRO A 78 -0.54 1.06 -17.73
C PRO A 78 0.05 -0.28 -17.35
N ARG A 79 -0.87 -1.26 -17.27
CA ARG A 79 -0.65 -2.58 -16.67
C ARG A 79 -0.53 -2.49 -15.15
N ASN A 80 -0.79 -3.62 -14.49
CA ASN A 80 -0.79 -3.63 -13.04
C ASN A 80 0.64 -3.60 -12.50
N HIS A 81 0.94 -2.59 -11.71
CA HIS A 81 2.14 -2.52 -10.90
C HIS A 81 1.76 -2.19 -9.45
N SER A 82 2.62 -2.57 -8.51
CA SER A 82 2.47 -2.25 -7.10
C SER A 82 3.81 -1.83 -6.49
N VAL A 83 3.74 -1.22 -5.31
CA VAL A 83 4.90 -0.91 -4.48
C VAL A 83 4.68 -1.58 -3.14
N VAL A 84 5.52 -2.57 -2.85
CA VAL A 84 5.39 -3.42 -1.66
C VAL A 84 6.70 -3.43 -0.91
N GLN A 85 6.65 -3.16 0.39
CA GLN A 85 7.83 -3.16 1.24
C GLN A 85 8.29 -4.58 1.56
N SER A 86 9.59 -4.78 1.53
CA SER A 86 10.27 -6.04 1.86
C SER A 86 11.49 -5.77 2.76
N SER A 87 12.17 -6.85 3.14
CA SER A 87 13.53 -6.78 3.69
C SER A 87 14.55 -6.87 2.56
N PHE A 88 15.81 -6.49 2.85
CA PHE A 88 16.91 -6.72 1.91
C PHE A 88 17.14 -8.22 1.67
N GLU A 89 16.99 -9.04 2.72
CA GLU A 89 17.30 -10.46 2.73
C GLU A 89 16.25 -11.31 1.99
N ALA A 90 15.02 -10.82 1.93
CA ALA A 90 13.90 -11.47 1.26
C ALA A 90 13.25 -10.51 0.24
N PRO A 91 13.91 -10.23 -0.90
CA PRO A 91 13.25 -9.53 -2.00
C PRO A 91 12.02 -10.33 -2.47
N CYS A 92 11.06 -9.63 -3.06
CA CYS A 92 9.82 -10.21 -3.59
C CYS A 92 8.86 -10.80 -2.54
N VAL A 93 9.15 -10.63 -1.25
CA VAL A 93 8.33 -11.10 -0.14
C VAL A 93 7.95 -9.90 0.72
N GLN A 94 6.65 -9.62 0.82
CA GLN A 94 6.15 -8.56 1.69
C GLN A 94 6.55 -8.80 3.15
N LEU A 95 6.91 -7.71 3.84
CA LEU A 95 7.16 -7.75 5.28
C LEU A 95 5.97 -8.33 6.07
N ALA A 96 6.25 -9.32 6.91
CA ALA A 96 5.25 -10.09 7.65
C ALA A 96 4.51 -9.28 8.73
N ASP A 97 5.09 -8.18 9.21
CA ASP A 97 4.54 -7.29 10.23
C ASP A 97 3.72 -6.13 9.65
N GLY A 98 3.44 -6.13 8.35
CA GLY A 98 2.56 -5.14 7.74
C GLY A 98 3.26 -3.81 7.47
N GLY A 99 4.38 -3.86 6.74
CA GLY A 99 4.94 -2.71 6.03
C GLY A 99 3.96 -2.13 5.00
N PHE A 100 4.46 -1.27 4.12
CA PHE A 100 3.58 -0.66 3.13
C PHE A 100 3.32 -1.57 1.92
N ASN A 101 2.14 -1.44 1.33
CA ASN A 101 1.66 -2.15 0.15
C ASN A 101 0.62 -1.27 -0.55
N SER A 102 0.91 -0.84 -1.77
CA SER A 102 -0.01 0.01 -2.54
C SER A 102 -1.26 -0.74 -3.03
N GLY A 103 -1.21 -2.08 -3.12
CA GLY A 103 -2.19 -2.85 -3.89
C GLY A 103 -2.12 -2.52 -5.39
N PHE A 104 -3.20 -2.81 -6.11
CA PHE A 104 -3.35 -2.59 -7.56
C PHE A 104 -4.46 -1.57 -7.89
N GLU A 105 -4.69 -0.62 -6.99
CA GLU A 105 -5.77 0.40 -7.05
C GLU A 105 -5.50 1.55 -8.05
N PHE A 106 -4.49 1.39 -8.91
CA PHE A 106 -3.94 2.42 -9.81
C PHE A 106 -4.00 1.97 -11.28
N ALA A 107 -4.94 1.09 -11.61
CA ALA A 107 -5.06 0.57 -12.96
C ALA A 107 -5.29 1.70 -13.97
N VAL A 108 -4.38 1.81 -14.94
CA VAL A 108 -4.51 2.67 -16.11
C VAL A 108 -4.91 1.77 -17.28
N PRO A 109 -5.95 2.12 -18.06
CA PRO A 109 -6.25 1.41 -19.29
C PRO A 109 -5.02 1.33 -20.20
N ASP A 110 -4.73 0.14 -20.71
CA ASP A 110 -3.79 -0.07 -21.82
C ASP A 110 -4.63 0.15 -23.09
N ASP A 111 -4.81 1.42 -23.50
CA ASP A 111 -5.55 1.81 -24.70
C ASP A 111 -4.60 2.27 -25.82
N ASP A 112 -5.12 2.36 -27.04
CA ASP A 112 -4.32 2.69 -28.23
C ASP A 112 -3.69 4.12 -28.17
N ASP A 113 -4.04 4.93 -27.15
CA ASP A 113 -3.52 6.26 -26.88
C ASP A 113 -2.33 6.26 -25.89
N ASP A 114 -1.90 5.08 -25.41
CA ASP A 114 -0.67 4.91 -24.65
C ASP A 114 0.55 5.02 -25.57
N ASP A 115 1.01 6.26 -25.77
CA ASP A 115 2.24 6.62 -26.48
C ASP A 115 3.47 5.98 -25.80
N ASP A 116 3.73 4.69 -26.03
CA ASP A 116 4.86 3.92 -25.51
C ASP A 116 4.96 3.85 -23.97
N GLY A 117 3.84 3.71 -23.23
CA GLY A 117 3.88 3.57 -21.76
C GLY A 117 4.04 4.91 -21.02
N GLN A 118 3.58 6.00 -21.64
CA GLN A 118 3.71 7.36 -21.12
C GLN A 118 2.44 7.85 -20.42
N VAL A 119 1.33 7.12 -20.50
CA VAL A 119 0.13 7.43 -19.71
C VAL A 119 0.37 6.99 -18.26
N GLN A 120 -0.30 7.62 -17.29
CA GLN A 120 -0.24 7.24 -15.89
C GLN A 120 -1.58 7.41 -15.17
N SER A 121 -1.68 6.78 -14.00
CA SER A 121 -2.85 6.86 -13.12
C SER A 121 -3.06 8.28 -12.59
N GLU A 122 -4.32 8.72 -12.56
CA GLU A 122 -4.74 9.96 -11.89
C GLU A 122 -4.56 9.91 -10.36
N ARG A 123 -4.27 8.72 -9.82
CA ARG A 123 -4.00 8.46 -8.41
C ARG A 123 -2.54 8.07 -8.23
N VAL A 124 -1.99 8.50 -7.12
CA VAL A 124 -0.62 8.19 -6.69
C VAL A 124 -0.62 7.55 -5.31
N TYR A 125 0.43 6.78 -5.04
CA TYR A 125 0.69 6.21 -3.73
C TYR A 125 1.81 6.97 -3.05
N ARG A 126 1.61 7.40 -1.80
CA ARG A 126 2.59 8.20 -1.07
C ARG A 126 3.07 7.46 0.18
N ILE A 127 4.37 7.52 0.43
CA ILE A 127 4.96 7.15 1.72
C ILE A 127 5.74 8.33 2.27
N THR A 128 5.60 8.58 3.57
CA THR A 128 6.42 9.57 4.28
C THR A 128 7.67 8.87 4.82
N VAL A 129 8.84 9.43 4.53
CA VAL A 129 10.11 8.94 5.06
C VAL A 129 10.20 9.34 6.53
N VAL A 130 10.21 8.35 7.43
CA VAL A 130 10.17 8.61 8.88
C VAL A 130 11.56 8.72 9.50
N ASP A 131 12.55 8.04 8.92
CA ASP A 131 13.95 8.09 9.34
C ASP A 131 14.88 7.82 8.13
N ALA A 132 16.19 7.92 8.34
CA ALA A 132 17.19 7.73 7.27
C ALA A 132 17.56 6.26 7.02
N LYS A 133 16.82 5.29 7.57
CA LYS A 133 17.13 3.87 7.35
C LYS A 133 16.76 3.44 5.94
N PRO A 134 17.45 2.44 5.37
CA PRO A 134 17.09 1.88 4.08
C PRO A 134 15.69 1.28 4.08
N ILE A 135 14.92 1.58 3.04
CA ILE A 135 13.61 0.99 2.76
C ILE A 135 13.71 0.25 1.43
N TRP A 136 13.51 -1.05 1.47
CA TRP A 136 13.53 -1.93 0.29
C TRP A 136 12.11 -2.20 -0.17
N PHE A 137 11.87 -2.16 -1.47
CA PHE A 137 10.55 -2.41 -2.03
C PHE A 137 10.60 -3.10 -3.38
N PHE A 138 9.48 -3.68 -3.79
CA PHE A 138 9.35 -4.43 -5.03
C PHE A 138 7.95 -4.29 -5.63
N CYS A 139 7.81 -4.69 -6.89
CA CYS A 139 6.51 -4.85 -7.53
C CYS A 139 5.98 -6.27 -7.35
N GLY A 140 4.80 -6.38 -6.73
CA GLY A 140 4.15 -7.64 -6.41
C GLY A 140 3.34 -8.27 -7.55
N GLN A 141 3.29 -7.64 -8.73
CA GLN A 141 2.59 -8.19 -9.90
C GLN A 141 3.34 -9.42 -10.45
N GLY A 142 2.67 -10.58 -10.43
CA GLY A 142 3.14 -11.79 -11.11
C GLY A 142 4.60 -12.12 -10.81
N ASN A 143 5.47 -12.05 -11.82
CA ASN A 143 6.91 -12.26 -11.71
C ASN A 143 7.73 -10.97 -11.92
N HIS A 144 7.14 -9.77 -11.84
CA HIS A 144 7.83 -8.50 -12.10
C HIS A 144 9.05 -8.32 -11.19
N CYS A 145 8.92 -8.62 -9.89
CA CYS A 145 10.07 -8.61 -8.97
C CYS A 145 11.16 -9.62 -9.39
N ASN A 146 10.79 -10.82 -9.82
CA ASN A 146 11.76 -11.82 -10.30
C ASN A 146 12.41 -11.46 -11.65
N GLN A 147 11.90 -10.42 -12.32
CA GLN A 147 12.49 -9.80 -13.50
C GLN A 147 13.32 -8.56 -13.16
N GLY A 148 13.44 -8.21 -11.86
CA GLY A 148 14.28 -7.13 -11.37
C GLY A 148 13.52 -5.84 -11.04
N MET A 149 12.18 -5.86 -11.03
CA MET A 149 11.37 -4.70 -10.66
C MET A 149 11.39 -4.47 -9.14
N VAL A 150 12.48 -3.87 -8.68
CA VAL A 150 12.76 -3.56 -7.28
C VAL A 150 13.30 -2.14 -7.13
N GLY A 151 13.18 -1.58 -5.94
CA GLY A 151 13.68 -0.25 -5.62
C GLY A 151 14.14 -0.13 -4.17
N VAL A 152 14.82 0.97 -3.88
CA VAL A 152 15.30 1.32 -2.54
C VAL A 152 15.22 2.82 -2.29
N ILE A 153 14.85 3.18 -1.06
CA ILE A 153 15.04 4.53 -0.51
C ILE A 153 16.15 4.45 0.53
N ASN A 154 17.09 5.39 0.49
CA ASN A 154 18.20 5.53 1.43
C ASN A 154 19.07 4.25 1.55
N ALA A 155 19.47 3.67 0.41
CA ALA A 155 20.44 2.58 0.41
C ALA A 155 21.72 2.99 1.15
N ASN A 156 22.20 2.16 2.08
CA ASN A 156 23.41 2.47 2.82
C ASN A 156 24.66 2.10 2.00
N THR A 157 25.33 3.12 1.47
CA THR A 157 26.53 2.97 0.63
C THR A 157 27.76 2.48 1.37
N ASP A 158 27.76 2.52 2.72
CA ASP A 158 28.87 2.02 3.55
C ASP A 158 28.71 0.53 3.89
N THR A 159 27.66 -0.12 3.39
CA THR A 159 27.38 -1.54 3.62
C THR A 159 27.39 -2.34 2.33
N PRO A 160 27.54 -3.67 2.40
CA PRO A 160 27.34 -4.54 1.24
C PRO A 160 25.90 -4.55 0.71
N ASN A 161 24.93 -3.98 1.44
CA ASN A 161 23.51 -3.98 1.07
C ASN A 161 23.23 -2.85 0.08
N THR A 162 23.68 -3.02 -1.17
CA THR A 162 23.49 -2.05 -2.24
C THR A 162 22.24 -2.32 -3.07
N PHE A 163 21.78 -1.32 -3.82
CA PHE A 163 20.68 -1.49 -4.78
C PHE A 163 20.92 -2.62 -5.78
N ASP A 164 22.12 -2.68 -6.36
CA ASP A 164 22.47 -3.74 -7.32
C ASP A 164 22.41 -5.14 -6.68
N ARG A 165 22.89 -5.28 -5.43
CA ARG A 165 22.83 -6.55 -4.70
C ARG A 165 21.40 -6.97 -4.41
N TYR A 166 20.54 -6.02 -4.08
CA TYR A 166 19.12 -6.27 -3.86
C TYR A 166 18.42 -6.71 -5.15
N ARG A 167 18.70 -6.04 -6.28
CA ARG A 167 18.20 -6.43 -7.62
C ARG A 167 18.70 -7.82 -8.02
N ASP A 168 19.99 -8.10 -7.86
CA ASP A 168 20.58 -9.41 -8.17
C ASP A 168 19.97 -10.54 -7.31
N ALA A 169 19.63 -10.24 -6.07
CA ALA A 169 18.94 -11.18 -5.19
C ALA A 169 17.49 -11.44 -5.61
N ALA A 170 16.82 -10.45 -6.19
CA ALA A 170 15.43 -10.52 -6.66
C ALA A 170 15.27 -11.34 -7.95
N VAL A 171 16.22 -11.26 -8.89
CA VAL A 171 16.19 -11.95 -10.19
C VAL A 171 16.49 -13.45 -10.06
N LYS A 172 15.62 -14.15 -9.33
CA LYS A 172 15.64 -15.59 -9.11
C LYS A 172 14.23 -16.15 -9.22
N PRO A 173 14.03 -17.37 -9.74
CA PRO A 173 12.73 -18.03 -9.68
C PRO A 173 12.25 -18.15 -8.23
N GLY A 174 11.03 -17.71 -7.94
CA GLY A 174 10.48 -17.71 -6.59
C GLY A 174 9.03 -17.27 -6.56
N VAL A 175 8.38 -17.41 -5.40
CA VAL A 175 7.03 -16.91 -5.18
C VAL A 175 7.13 -15.44 -4.79
N VAL A 176 6.47 -14.58 -5.57
CA VAL A 176 6.21 -13.21 -5.17
C VAL A 176 5.00 -13.21 -4.22
N THR A 177 5.17 -12.66 -3.02
CA THR A 177 4.08 -12.62 -2.03
C THR A 177 3.74 -11.18 -1.66
N GLN A 178 2.48 -10.82 -1.86
CA GLN A 178 1.89 -9.55 -1.47
C GLN A 178 0.60 -9.85 -0.69
N LEU A 179 0.32 -9.07 0.35
CA LEU A 179 -0.96 -9.12 1.06
C LEU A 179 -2.07 -8.60 0.14
N LEU A 180 -3.26 -9.20 0.24
CA LEU A 180 -4.37 -8.89 -0.66
C LEU A 180 -4.84 -7.43 -0.54
N GLU A 181 -4.78 -6.88 0.67
CA GLU A 181 -5.23 -5.52 0.94
C GLU A 181 -4.06 -4.54 0.95
N PRO A 182 -4.25 -3.31 0.40
CA PRO A 182 -3.31 -2.22 0.59
C PRO A 182 -3.08 -1.94 2.08
N THR A 183 -1.83 -1.69 2.47
CA THR A 183 -1.44 -1.39 3.86
C THR A 183 -0.43 -0.26 3.90
N GLY A 184 -0.49 0.59 4.92
CA GLY A 184 0.42 1.74 5.03
C GLY A 184 0.29 2.72 3.87
N GLY A 185 1.11 3.77 3.90
CA GLY A 185 1.07 4.87 2.92
C GLY A 185 -0.28 5.59 2.85
N ASN A 186 -0.36 6.58 1.97
CA ASN A 186 -1.59 7.34 1.71
C ASN A 186 -1.89 7.35 0.21
N LEU A 187 -3.15 7.11 -0.14
CA LEU A 187 -3.66 7.32 -1.49
C LEU A 187 -3.94 8.81 -1.69
N GLY A 188 -3.62 9.35 -2.86
CA GLY A 188 -4.15 10.66 -3.22
C GLY A 188 -4.15 10.90 -4.72
N ALA A 189 -4.65 12.07 -5.11
CA ALA A 189 -4.63 12.48 -6.51
C ALA A 189 -3.18 12.79 -6.96
N ALA A 190 -2.87 12.45 -8.21
CA ALA A 190 -1.79 13.08 -8.95
C ALA A 190 -2.10 14.58 -9.09
N ALA A 191 -1.08 15.41 -9.35
CA ALA A 191 -1.33 16.81 -9.69
C ALA A 191 -2.30 16.89 -10.90
N ALA A 192 -3.26 17.81 -10.87
CA ALA A 192 -4.20 18.01 -11.97
C ALA A 192 -3.41 18.29 -13.27
N ASP A 193 -3.79 17.64 -14.38
CA ASP A 193 -3.10 17.62 -15.69
C ASP A 193 -1.94 16.60 -15.84
N ASN A 194 -1.78 15.67 -14.90
CA ASN A 194 -0.70 14.67 -14.96
C ASN A 194 -1.21 13.27 -15.37
N THR A 195 -2.01 13.15 -16.43
CA THR A 195 -2.40 11.84 -17.00
C THR A 195 -1.28 11.21 -17.85
N ARG A 196 -0.18 11.94 -18.06
CA ARG A 196 1.01 11.46 -18.75
C ARG A 196 2.27 11.76 -17.94
N PHE A 197 3.24 10.84 -17.96
CA PHE A 197 4.56 11.09 -17.43
C PHE A 197 5.21 12.22 -18.25
N ASN A 198 5.47 13.37 -17.63
CA ASN A 198 6.23 14.42 -18.30
C ASN A 198 7.70 13.98 -18.47
N ASP A 199 8.36 14.46 -19.52
CA ASP A 199 9.79 14.19 -19.80
C ASP A 199 10.76 14.71 -18.71
N GLY A 200 10.23 15.39 -17.68
CA GLY A 200 10.95 15.86 -16.51
C GLY A 200 10.69 15.06 -15.22
N LEU A 201 9.98 13.93 -15.30
CA LEU A 201 9.94 12.88 -14.28
C LEU A 201 11.06 11.87 -14.53
#